data_AF-A0A1W2TEV0-F1
#
_entry.id   AF-A0A1W2TEV0-F1
#
_cell.length_a   1.000
_cell.length_b   1.000
_cell.length_c   1.000
_cell.angle_alpha   90.00
_cell.angle_beta   90.00
_cell.angle_gamma   90.00
#
_symmetry.space_group_name_H-M   'P 1'
#
loop_
_entity.id
_entity.type
_entity.pdbx_description
1 polymer ?
#
loop_
_entity_poly.entity_id
_entity_poly.type
_entity_poly.pdbx_seq_one_letter_code
_entity_poly.pdbx_strand_id
1 'polypeptide(L)'
;MRLEQTLSPTAPYASIPSSVSHTSSIPAYGSYTHSNAQAWPAQGRYSPVESVDEMVNLPDHSRDSIASTSPPLGLGRGNGQGRPQRRPSNRDEFNGPQVQYLARPPSEYIAMQEREMPHLPTNLLVSEQDNVLAAVNDRLSQCAFDFVAKYQFPIPLTQDMRPVERPQDREWTEWVYLLKRLATKRRIPARLLYNGQIKQFVTILENSLEMRHAAKHQSRPLKDDRNILQLVSAGIQVAKILKDAAAMDYLDQLYVSTEQQIQDRAAASAARFR
;
A
#
# COMPACT_ATOMS: atom_id res chain seq x y z
N MET A 1 44.20 40.25 -46.98
CA MET A 1 43.75 39.11 -46.15
C MET A 1 42.43 39.52 -45.53
N ARG A 2 41.25 39.26 -46.14
CA ARG A 2 40.43 38.02 -46.11
C ARG A 2 40.34 37.44 -44.68
N LEU A 3 39.19 37.29 -44.02
CA LEU A 3 37.78 37.19 -44.43
C LEU A 3 36.85 37.77 -43.35
N GLU A 4 35.84 38.55 -43.76
CA GLU A 4 34.56 38.63 -43.07
C GLU A 4 33.81 37.31 -43.26
N GLN A 5 33.10 36.83 -42.23
CA GLN A 5 32.07 35.82 -42.36
C GLN A 5 30.73 36.37 -41.90
N THR A 6 29.81 36.26 -42.85
CA THR A 6 28.45 36.75 -42.96
C THR A 6 27.48 36.02 -42.03
N LEU A 7 26.64 36.81 -41.36
CA LEU A 7 25.39 36.38 -40.73
C LEU A 7 24.36 36.02 -41.81
N SER A 8 23.76 34.83 -41.70
CA SER A 8 22.63 34.40 -42.53
C SER A 8 21.30 34.57 -41.78
N PRO A 9 20.21 34.92 -42.48
CA PRO A 9 18.95 35.34 -41.87
C PRO A 9 18.02 34.18 -41.52
N THR A 10 17.25 34.37 -40.44
CA THR A 10 16.13 33.54 -39.99
C THR A 10 14.94 33.61 -40.97
N ALA A 11 14.46 32.45 -41.41
CA ALA A 11 13.19 32.30 -42.14
C ALA A 11 12.00 32.03 -41.17
N PRO A 12 10.76 32.41 -41.55
CA PRO A 12 9.63 32.47 -40.64
C PRO A 12 8.83 31.16 -40.62
N TYR A 13 8.47 30.68 -39.44
CA TYR A 13 7.43 29.66 -39.30
C TYR A 13 6.07 30.33 -39.07
N ALA A 14 5.26 30.34 -40.11
CA ALA A 14 3.81 30.46 -40.01
C ALA A 14 3.23 29.05 -39.99
N SER A 15 2.46 28.69 -38.96
CA SER A 15 1.14 28.02 -39.09
C SER A 15 0.56 27.71 -37.71
N ILE A 16 -0.51 28.44 -37.38
CA ILE A 16 -1.40 28.20 -36.25
C ILE A 16 -2.29 27.01 -36.63
N PRO A 17 -2.36 25.91 -35.85
CA PRO A 17 -3.37 24.90 -36.07
C PRO A 17 -4.73 25.34 -35.52
N SER A 18 -5.72 25.26 -36.39
CA SER A 18 -7.12 25.63 -36.20
C SER A 18 -7.82 24.84 -35.09
N SER A 19 -8.73 25.53 -34.42
CA SER A 19 -9.70 25.02 -33.45
C SER A 19 -10.55 23.89 -34.03
N VAL A 20 -10.45 22.70 -33.44
CA VAL A 20 -11.35 21.57 -33.72
C VAL A 20 -12.64 21.77 -32.93
N SER A 21 -13.72 22.06 -33.65
CA SER A 21 -15.08 22.11 -33.13
C SER A 21 -15.59 20.69 -32.90
N HIS A 22 -15.76 20.30 -31.63
CA HIS A 22 -16.44 19.05 -31.29
C HIS A 22 -17.96 19.27 -31.35
N THR A 23 -18.58 18.84 -32.45
CA THR A 23 -20.03 18.66 -32.53
C THR A 23 -20.42 17.44 -31.70
N SER A 24 -21.02 17.67 -30.54
CA SER A 24 -21.63 16.63 -29.71
C SER A 24 -22.96 16.17 -30.32
N SER A 25 -22.93 15.13 -31.15
CA SER A 25 -24.14 14.40 -31.54
C SER A 25 -24.55 13.46 -30.41
N ILE A 26 -25.60 13.85 -29.68
CA ILE A 26 -26.25 13.04 -28.64
C ILE A 26 -27.08 11.95 -29.32
N PRO A 27 -26.83 10.65 -29.10
CA PRO A 27 -27.82 9.62 -29.41
C PRO A 27 -28.90 9.64 -28.32
N ALA A 28 -30.13 9.87 -28.73
CA ALA A 28 -31.30 9.79 -27.88
C ALA A 28 -31.50 8.35 -27.39
N TYR A 29 -31.24 8.10 -26.10
CA TYR A 29 -31.60 6.84 -25.46
C TYR A 29 -33.10 6.84 -25.15
N GLY A 30 -33.79 5.86 -25.74
CA GLY A 30 -35.21 5.60 -25.53
C GLY A 30 -35.53 5.20 -24.10
N SER A 31 -36.74 5.58 -23.68
CA SER A 31 -37.35 5.28 -22.39
C SER A 31 -37.57 3.78 -22.20
N TYR A 32 -36.91 3.16 -21.23
CA TYR A 32 -37.18 1.78 -20.83
C TYR A 32 -38.34 1.76 -19.84
N THR A 33 -39.43 1.14 -20.27
CA THR A 33 -40.60 0.82 -19.46
C THR A 33 -40.22 -0.11 -18.30
N HIS A 34 -40.67 0.25 -17.10
CA HIS A 34 -40.64 -0.59 -15.91
C HIS A 34 -41.36 -1.92 -16.16
N SER A 35 -40.67 -3.04 -15.97
CA SER A 35 -41.33 -4.34 -15.79
C SER A 35 -40.50 -5.26 -14.90
N ASN A 36 -41.09 -5.48 -13.72
CA ASN A 36 -41.00 -6.60 -12.81
C ASN A 36 -39.69 -6.86 -12.03
N ALA A 37 -39.82 -6.66 -10.71
CA ALA A 37 -38.89 -7.08 -9.68
C ALA A 37 -38.84 -8.62 -9.60
N GLN A 38 -37.64 -9.19 -9.68
CA GLN A 38 -37.37 -10.55 -9.19
C GLN A 38 -36.57 -10.45 -7.89
N ALA A 39 -37.22 -10.91 -6.81
CA ALA A 39 -36.68 -10.98 -5.47
C ALA A 39 -35.65 -12.12 -5.36
N TRP A 40 -34.49 -11.82 -4.75
CA TRP A 40 -33.51 -12.83 -4.38
C TRP A 40 -34.01 -13.65 -3.17
N PRO A 41 -33.88 -14.99 -3.16
CA PRO A 41 -34.25 -15.80 -1.99
C PRO A 41 -33.24 -15.63 -0.85
N ALA A 42 -33.77 -15.41 0.35
CA ALA A 42 -33.01 -15.27 1.60
C ALA A 42 -32.29 -16.58 1.96
N GLN A 43 -30.96 -16.58 1.96
CA GLN A 43 -30.17 -17.67 2.54
C GLN A 43 -29.95 -17.46 4.04
N GLY A 44 -30.61 -18.33 4.81
CA GLY A 44 -30.01 -19.19 5.83
C GLY A 44 -29.08 -18.56 6.87
N ARG A 45 -29.57 -18.47 8.12
CA ARG A 45 -28.80 -18.30 9.35
C ARG A 45 -27.66 -19.33 9.43
N TYR A 46 -26.41 -18.88 9.54
CA TYR A 46 -25.30 -19.69 10.03
C TYR A 46 -24.90 -19.17 11.43
N SER A 47 -25.01 -20.05 12.43
CA SER A 47 -24.55 -19.84 13.80
C SER A 47 -23.42 -20.84 14.08
N PRO A 48 -22.22 -20.42 14.47
CA PRO A 48 -21.20 -21.36 14.96
C PRO A 48 -21.47 -21.71 16.42
N VAL A 49 -21.52 -23.00 16.75
CA VAL A 49 -21.49 -23.52 18.13
C VAL A 49 -20.13 -24.13 18.43
N GLU A 50 -19.65 -23.83 19.65
CA GLU A 50 -18.83 -24.63 20.59
C GLU A 50 -17.51 -25.26 20.13
N SER A 51 -16.51 -25.53 20.97
CA SER A 51 -16.12 -25.17 22.35
C SER A 51 -14.91 -26.10 22.60
N VAL A 52 -13.77 -25.61 23.07
CA VAL A 52 -12.83 -26.43 23.85
C VAL A 52 -12.33 -25.60 25.03
N ASP A 53 -12.87 -25.96 26.19
CA ASP A 53 -12.43 -25.61 27.53
C ASP A 53 -11.17 -26.45 27.83
N GLU A 54 -10.05 -25.84 28.24
CA GLU A 54 -8.98 -26.57 28.92
C GLU A 54 -8.50 -25.78 30.16
N MET A 55 -8.74 -26.43 31.30
CA MET A 55 -8.53 -26.00 32.66
C MET A 55 -7.04 -25.82 32.97
N VAL A 56 -6.69 -24.71 33.63
CA VAL A 56 -5.50 -24.67 34.49
C VAL A 56 -5.88 -24.00 35.81
N ASN A 57 -5.56 -24.69 36.89
CA ASN A 57 -6.04 -24.50 38.25
C ASN A 57 -4.98 -23.79 39.12
N LEU A 58 -5.44 -23.17 40.22
CA LEU A 58 -4.73 -22.67 41.44
C LEU A 58 -4.15 -21.23 41.49
N PRO A 59 -4.06 -20.56 42.68
CA PRO A 59 -5.15 -20.24 43.62
C PRO A 59 -5.08 -18.80 44.24
N ASP A 60 -6.18 -18.48 44.94
CA ASP A 60 -6.47 -17.51 46.03
C ASP A 60 -5.42 -16.50 46.56
N HIS A 61 -5.82 -15.23 46.66
CA HIS A 61 -5.61 -14.40 47.85
C HIS A 61 -6.63 -13.22 47.91
N SER A 62 -7.66 -13.43 48.73
CA SER A 62 -8.37 -12.50 49.64
C SER A 62 -8.33 -10.98 49.37
N ARG A 63 -9.52 -10.36 49.30
CA ARG A 63 -9.84 -9.17 50.13
C ARG A 63 -11.34 -8.82 50.14
N ASP A 64 -11.92 -8.91 51.33
CA ASP A 64 -13.23 -8.40 51.72
C ASP A 64 -13.34 -6.87 51.54
N SER A 65 -14.54 -6.37 51.22
CA SER A 65 -15.26 -5.41 52.09
C SER A 65 -16.53 -4.78 51.46
N ILE A 66 -17.64 -5.09 52.12
CA ILE A 66 -18.72 -4.19 52.58
C ILE A 66 -19.82 -3.73 51.59
N ALA A 67 -21.04 -3.96 52.09
CA ALA A 67 -22.37 -3.67 51.57
C ALA A 67 -22.70 -2.18 51.44
N SER A 68 -23.75 -1.88 50.66
CA SER A 68 -24.90 -1.02 51.02
C SER A 68 -25.71 -0.61 49.76
N THR A 69 -26.94 -1.09 49.58
CA THR A 69 -28.23 -0.46 49.98
C THR A 69 -28.89 0.32 48.82
N SER A 70 -29.99 -0.24 48.28
CA SER A 70 -31.05 0.46 47.49
C SER A 70 -32.10 1.08 48.45
N PRO A 71 -33.20 1.79 48.05
CA PRO A 71 -33.66 2.41 46.79
C PRO A 71 -34.19 3.88 47.07
N PRO A 72 -35.16 4.57 46.38
CA PRO A 72 -36.51 4.10 45.94
C PRO A 72 -37.06 4.60 44.56
N LEU A 73 -37.95 3.75 44.02
CA LEU A 73 -39.22 3.98 43.31
C LEU A 73 -39.53 5.36 42.69
N GLY A 74 -39.71 5.35 41.37
CA GLY A 74 -40.42 6.40 40.62
C GLY A 74 -41.90 6.07 40.41
N LEU A 75 -42.76 7.06 40.67
CA LEU A 75 -44.11 7.17 40.10
C LEU A 75 -44.23 8.57 39.48
N GLY A 76 -44.65 8.65 38.22
CA GLY A 76 -44.94 9.91 37.54
C GLY A 76 -45.35 9.71 36.09
N ARG A 77 -46.66 9.57 35.85
CA ARG A 77 -47.27 9.67 34.51
C ARG A 77 -47.25 11.15 34.07
N GLY A 78 -46.86 11.42 32.82
CA GLY A 78 -46.91 12.75 32.21
C GLY A 78 -46.98 12.66 30.68
N ASN A 79 -48.06 13.18 30.11
CA ASN A 79 -48.45 13.12 28.71
C ASN A 79 -47.73 14.21 27.88
N GLY A 80 -47.33 13.90 26.65
CA GLY A 80 -47.18 14.84 25.53
C GLY A 80 -46.02 15.85 25.54
N GLN A 81 -45.00 15.61 24.71
CA GLN A 81 -44.57 16.51 23.62
C GLN A 81 -43.35 15.90 22.90
N GLY A 82 -43.41 15.91 21.56
CA GLY A 82 -42.46 15.26 20.67
C GLY A 82 -41.02 15.67 20.92
N ARG A 83 -40.24 14.77 21.52
CA ARG A 83 -38.78 14.81 21.43
C ARG A 83 -38.41 14.55 19.97
N PRO A 84 -37.66 15.42 19.28
CA PRO A 84 -37.11 15.06 17.98
C PRO A 84 -36.28 13.79 18.20
N GLN A 85 -36.74 12.70 17.59
CA GLN A 85 -36.08 11.41 17.63
C GLN A 85 -34.64 11.63 17.20
N ARG A 86 -33.72 11.64 18.18
CA ARG A 86 -32.29 11.73 17.93
C ARG A 86 -31.98 10.60 16.96
N ARG A 87 -31.68 10.96 15.72
CA ARG A 87 -31.21 10.01 14.71
C ARG A 87 -30.08 9.21 15.37
N PRO A 88 -30.14 7.86 15.40
CA PRO A 88 -29.03 7.08 15.91
C PRO A 88 -27.81 7.42 15.05
N SER A 89 -26.87 8.16 15.64
CA SER A 89 -25.68 8.71 14.98
C SER A 89 -24.70 7.65 14.48
N ASN A 90 -25.02 6.36 14.65
CA ASN A 90 -24.26 5.20 14.18
C ASN A 90 -24.98 4.45 13.04
N ARG A 91 -25.97 5.05 12.36
CA ARG A 91 -26.49 4.44 11.15
C ARG A 91 -25.41 4.53 10.08
N ASP A 92 -24.80 3.39 9.78
CA ASP A 92 -23.82 3.26 8.72
C ASP A 92 -24.37 3.84 7.40
N GLU A 93 -23.66 4.82 6.86
CA GLU A 93 -24.03 5.55 5.64
C GLU A 93 -24.12 4.60 4.43
N PHE A 94 -23.40 3.47 4.48
CA PHE A 94 -23.45 2.40 3.49
C PHE A 94 -24.67 1.47 3.62
N ASN A 95 -25.47 1.62 4.68
CA ASN A 95 -26.68 0.85 4.98
C ASN A 95 -27.94 1.74 5.11
N GLY A 96 -27.85 2.98 4.63
CA GLY A 96 -28.95 3.94 4.57
C GLY A 96 -29.93 3.67 3.43
N PRO A 97 -31.14 4.27 3.46
CA PRO A 97 -32.04 4.24 2.32
C PRO A 97 -31.55 5.13 1.16
N GLN A 98 -30.44 5.86 1.37
CA GLN A 98 -29.78 6.75 0.41
C GLN A 98 -28.60 6.08 -0.32
N VAL A 99 -28.37 4.78 -0.08
CA VAL A 99 -27.29 4.04 -0.75
C VAL A 99 -27.69 3.85 -2.20
N GLN A 100 -26.93 4.49 -3.09
CA GLN A 100 -27.08 4.32 -4.53
C GLN A 100 -26.28 3.10 -4.98
N TYR A 101 -26.96 2.13 -5.59
CA TYR A 101 -26.30 1.02 -6.27
C TYR A 101 -26.13 1.35 -7.75
N LEU A 102 -24.97 1.01 -8.31
CA LEU A 102 -24.77 1.04 -9.76
C LEU A 102 -25.52 -0.13 -10.41
N ALA A 103 -26.02 0.08 -11.62
CA ALA A 103 -26.62 -1.00 -12.40
C ALA A 103 -25.56 -2.08 -12.67
N ARG A 104 -25.95 -3.35 -12.51
CA ARG A 104 -25.06 -4.48 -12.79
C ARG A 104 -24.68 -4.48 -14.27
N PRO A 105 -23.40 -4.62 -14.63
CA PRO A 105 -23.00 -4.78 -16.03
C PRO A 105 -23.67 -6.02 -16.67
N PRO A 106 -23.79 -6.05 -18.01
CA PRO A 106 -24.30 -7.23 -18.72
C PRO A 106 -23.55 -8.51 -18.31
N SER A 107 -24.25 -9.64 -18.24
CA SER A 107 -23.67 -10.93 -17.83
C SER A 107 -22.50 -11.36 -18.71
N GLU A 108 -22.55 -11.08 -20.01
CA GLU A 108 -21.46 -11.32 -20.93
C GLU A 108 -20.21 -10.51 -20.58
N TYR A 109 -20.37 -9.24 -20.21
CA TYR A 109 -19.27 -8.38 -19.79
C TYR A 109 -18.63 -8.89 -18.49
N ILE A 110 -19.43 -9.37 -17.54
CA ILE A 110 -18.93 -9.99 -16.31
C ILE A 110 -18.17 -11.27 -16.63
N ALA A 111 -18.72 -12.15 -17.46
CA ALA A 111 -18.05 -13.37 -17.89
C ALA A 111 -16.74 -13.10 -18.65
N MET A 112 -16.64 -11.98 -19.38
CA MET A 112 -15.38 -11.52 -19.97
C MET A 112 -14.36 -11.06 -18.93
N GLN A 113 -14.79 -10.41 -17.84
CA GLN A 113 -13.92 -9.99 -16.74
C GLN A 113 -13.47 -11.16 -15.86
N GLU A 114 -14.28 -12.21 -15.74
CA GLU A 114 -13.98 -13.42 -14.96
C GLU A 114 -13.08 -14.41 -15.71
N ARG A 115 -12.68 -14.10 -16.96
CA ARG A 115 -11.68 -14.90 -17.69
C ARG A 115 -10.35 -14.91 -16.94
N GLU A 116 -9.59 -15.99 -17.11
CA GLU A 116 -8.26 -16.13 -16.53
C GLU A 116 -7.39 -14.93 -16.93
N MET A 117 -6.76 -14.31 -15.93
CA MET A 117 -5.91 -13.14 -16.16
C MET A 117 -4.65 -13.56 -16.94
N PRO A 118 -4.19 -12.72 -17.89
CA PRO A 118 -2.93 -12.98 -18.56
C PRO A 118 -1.79 -12.98 -17.53
N HIS A 119 -0.92 -13.99 -17.62
CA HIS A 119 0.28 -14.05 -16.81
C HIS A 119 1.24 -12.94 -17.23
N LEU A 120 1.72 -12.16 -16.27
CA LEU A 120 2.72 -11.14 -16.53
C LEU A 120 4.11 -11.80 -16.76
N PRO A 121 5.01 -11.15 -17.52
CA PRO A 121 6.33 -11.70 -17.78
C PRO A 121 7.15 -11.93 -16.49
N THR A 122 7.76 -13.12 -16.39
CA THR A 122 8.64 -13.54 -15.28
C THR A 122 9.98 -14.02 -15.87
N ASN A 123 10.77 -13.11 -16.43
CA ASN A 123 12.01 -13.46 -17.13
C ASN A 123 13.18 -13.76 -16.17
N LEU A 124 13.19 -13.16 -14.98
CA LEU A 124 14.21 -13.44 -13.96
C LEU A 124 14.01 -14.81 -13.32
N LEU A 125 15.12 -15.53 -13.12
CA LEU A 125 15.16 -16.76 -12.33
C LEU A 125 14.95 -16.46 -10.84
N VAL A 126 14.53 -17.47 -10.07
CA VAL A 126 14.30 -17.36 -8.61
C VAL A 126 15.54 -16.80 -7.91
N SER A 127 16.72 -17.34 -8.22
CA SER A 127 17.98 -16.89 -7.63
C SER A 127 18.35 -15.45 -8.01
N GLU A 128 18.00 -15.00 -9.21
CA GLU A 128 18.24 -13.62 -9.65
C GLU A 128 17.32 -12.66 -8.90
N GLN A 129 16.04 -13.03 -8.72
CA GLN A 129 15.12 -12.26 -7.90
C GLN A 129 15.62 -12.18 -6.45
N ASP A 130 16.02 -13.30 -5.85
CA ASP A 130 16.50 -13.34 -4.47
C ASP A 130 17.75 -12.47 -4.28
N ASN A 131 18.68 -12.48 -5.25
CA ASN A 131 19.87 -11.65 -5.21
C ASN A 131 19.53 -10.15 -5.27
N VAL A 132 18.64 -9.74 -6.16
CA VAL A 132 18.20 -8.34 -6.27
C VAL A 132 17.52 -7.90 -4.97
N LEU A 133 16.62 -8.72 -4.43
CA LEU A 133 15.88 -8.40 -3.21
C LEU A 133 16.79 -8.35 -1.97
N ALA A 134 17.74 -9.27 -1.87
CA ALA A 134 18.75 -9.25 -0.82
C ALA A 134 19.59 -7.96 -0.90
N ALA A 135 20.08 -7.60 -2.10
CA ALA A 135 20.85 -6.38 -2.31
C ALA A 135 20.07 -5.11 -1.94
N VAL A 136 18.77 -5.04 -2.26
CA VAL A 136 17.91 -3.94 -1.83
C VAL A 136 17.82 -3.90 -0.30
N ASN A 137 17.52 -5.03 0.35
CA ASN A 137 17.36 -5.11 1.80
C ASN A 137 18.64 -4.74 2.55
N ASP A 138 19.79 -5.22 2.09
CA ASP A 138 21.09 -4.92 2.71
C ASP A 138 21.39 -3.42 2.61
N ARG A 139 21.19 -2.84 1.42
CA ARG A 139 21.46 -1.41 1.20
C ARG A 139 20.51 -0.52 1.99
N LEU A 140 19.22 -0.87 2.06
CA LEU A 140 18.24 -0.12 2.85
C LEU A 140 18.47 -0.25 4.35
N SER A 141 18.86 -1.43 4.82
CA SER A 141 19.20 -1.65 6.23
C SER A 141 20.42 -0.83 6.64
N GLN A 142 21.46 -0.77 5.80
CA GLN A 142 22.60 0.15 5.98
C GLN A 142 22.15 1.60 6.05
N CYS A 143 21.32 2.03 5.08
CA CYS A 143 20.80 3.40 5.02
C CYS A 143 20.03 3.79 6.30
N ALA A 144 19.17 2.90 6.79
CA ALA A 144 18.40 3.13 8.02
C ALA A 144 19.29 3.14 9.27
N PHE A 145 20.25 2.21 9.36
CA PHE A 145 21.23 2.17 10.45
C PHE A 145 21.99 3.49 10.53
N ASP A 146 22.55 3.96 9.42
CA ASP A 146 23.32 5.20 9.36
C ASP A 146 22.45 6.42 9.68
N PHE A 147 21.21 6.46 9.18
CA PHE A 147 20.27 7.54 9.50
C PHE A 147 19.92 7.58 10.99
N VAL A 148 19.64 6.43 11.61
CA VAL A 148 19.32 6.31 13.03
C VAL A 148 20.51 6.68 13.90
N ALA A 149 21.71 6.19 13.56
CA ALA A 149 22.95 6.51 14.27
C ALA A 149 23.32 7.99 14.13
N LYS A 150 23.25 8.56 12.92
CA LYS A 150 23.59 9.97 12.67
C LYS A 150 22.77 10.95 13.51
N TYR A 151 21.48 10.68 13.69
CA TYR A 151 20.58 11.54 14.46
C TYR A 151 20.29 11.03 15.87
N GLN A 152 20.97 9.95 16.29
CA GLN A 152 20.87 9.35 17.62
C GLN A 152 19.41 9.08 18.03
N PHE A 153 18.61 8.51 17.12
CA PHE A 153 17.24 8.18 17.46
C PHE A 153 17.19 7.00 18.44
N PRO A 154 16.34 7.06 19.48
CA PRO A 154 16.25 5.98 20.46
C PRO A 154 15.66 4.72 19.83
N ILE A 155 16.33 3.59 20.04
CA ILE A 155 15.88 2.26 19.62
C ILE A 155 15.30 1.54 20.84
N PRO A 156 13.99 1.25 20.89
CA PRO A 156 13.40 0.47 21.96
C PRO A 156 13.93 -0.97 21.94
N LEU A 157 14.46 -1.44 23.06
CA LEU A 157 14.86 -2.83 23.26
C LEU A 157 13.69 -3.57 23.93
N THR A 158 13.16 -4.61 23.27
CA THR A 158 12.30 -5.61 23.92
C THR A 158 13.15 -6.73 24.48
N GLN A 159 12.62 -7.52 25.42
CA GLN A 159 13.38 -8.53 26.16
C GLN A 159 14.08 -9.57 25.26
N ASP A 160 13.56 -9.80 24.05
CA ASP A 160 14.06 -10.83 23.13
C ASP A 160 15.01 -10.26 22.05
N MET A 161 15.26 -8.95 22.07
CA MET A 161 16.00 -8.26 21.03
C MET A 161 17.42 -7.89 21.48
N ARG A 162 18.41 -8.32 20.69
CA ARG A 162 19.79 -7.89 20.86
C ARG A 162 19.93 -6.37 20.58
N PRO A 163 20.83 -5.67 21.30
CA PRO A 163 21.29 -4.35 20.91
C PRO A 163 21.80 -4.33 19.46
N VAL A 164 21.49 -3.24 18.74
CA VAL A 164 21.89 -3.07 17.35
C VAL A 164 23.30 -2.49 17.30
N GLU A 165 24.26 -3.28 16.83
CA GLU A 165 25.66 -2.90 16.64
C GLU A 165 26.00 -2.78 15.15
N ARG A 166 25.29 -3.52 14.30
CA ARG A 166 25.47 -3.59 12.85
C ARG A 166 24.14 -3.44 12.12
N PRO A 167 24.15 -2.95 10.87
CA PRO A 167 22.94 -2.87 10.05
C PRO A 167 22.20 -4.20 9.91
N GLN A 168 22.94 -5.32 9.86
CA GLN A 168 22.43 -6.69 9.70
C GLN A 168 21.85 -7.29 10.98
N ASP A 169 22.00 -6.64 12.14
CA ASP A 169 21.39 -7.12 13.38
C ASP A 169 19.86 -6.98 13.37
N ARG A 170 19.32 -6.35 12.33
CA ARG A 170 17.90 -6.10 12.10
C ARG A 170 17.56 -6.34 10.64
N GLU A 171 16.46 -7.04 10.41
CA GLU A 171 15.89 -7.17 9.08
C GLU A 171 15.30 -5.84 8.60
N TRP A 172 15.23 -5.62 7.29
CA TRP A 172 14.61 -4.41 6.72
C TRP A 172 13.18 -4.18 7.26
N THR A 173 12.43 -5.26 7.48
CA THR A 173 11.08 -5.18 8.07
C THR A 173 11.04 -4.56 9.47
N GLU A 174 12.06 -4.83 10.28
CA GLU A 174 12.21 -4.25 11.63
C GLU A 174 12.65 -2.79 11.56
N TRP A 175 13.56 -2.46 10.64
CA TRP A 175 13.95 -1.08 10.37
C TRP A 175 12.75 -0.24 9.95
N VAL A 176 11.91 -0.72 9.05
CA VAL A 176 10.69 -0.02 8.66
C VAL A 176 9.74 0.16 9.84
N TYR A 177 9.53 -0.89 10.66
CA TYR A 177 8.71 -0.77 11.86
C TYR A 177 9.22 0.35 12.78
N LEU A 178 10.53 0.38 13.03
CA LEU A 178 11.18 1.42 13.84
C LEU A 178 10.99 2.82 13.22
N LEU A 179 11.31 2.99 11.93
CA LEU A 179 11.22 4.27 11.23
C LEU A 179 9.77 4.80 11.20
N LYS A 180 8.78 3.94 10.95
CA LYS A 180 7.35 4.28 11.04
C LYS A 180 6.99 4.74 12.45
N ARG A 181 7.46 4.05 13.48
CA ARG A 181 7.18 4.39 14.89
C ARG A 181 7.82 5.74 15.26
N LEU A 182 9.05 6.00 14.83
CA LEU A 182 9.73 7.27 15.04
C LEU A 182 9.01 8.42 14.32
N ALA A 183 8.58 8.21 13.07
CA ALA A 183 7.84 9.20 12.29
C ALA A 183 6.48 9.55 12.91
N THR A 184 5.66 8.54 13.21
CA THR A 184 4.30 8.72 13.77
C THR A 184 4.32 9.30 15.17
N LYS A 185 5.31 8.94 16.01
CA LYS A 185 5.54 9.57 17.32
C LYS A 185 6.23 10.92 17.25
N ARG A 186 6.38 11.51 16.06
CA ARG A 186 7.00 12.82 15.82
C ARG A 186 8.42 12.94 16.36
N ARG A 187 9.15 11.82 16.42
CA ARG A 187 10.56 11.78 16.86
C ARG A 187 11.52 12.17 15.74
N ILE A 188 11.09 12.07 14.48
CA ILE A 188 11.85 12.52 13.29
C ILE A 188 11.37 13.93 12.90
N PRO A 189 12.20 14.98 13.08
CA PRO A 189 11.89 16.30 12.54
C PRO A 189 11.83 16.28 11.01
N ALA A 190 10.79 16.89 10.42
CA ALA A 190 10.57 16.88 8.97
C ALA A 190 11.78 17.39 8.16
N ARG A 191 12.51 18.39 8.69
CA ARG A 191 13.72 18.96 8.06
C ARG A 191 14.84 17.92 7.79
N LEU A 192 14.85 16.82 8.53
CA LEU A 192 15.83 15.74 8.34
C LEU A 192 15.51 14.88 7.12
N LEU A 193 14.26 14.92 6.64
CA LEU A 193 13.82 14.22 5.44
C LEU A 193 13.90 15.11 4.20
N TYR A 194 14.09 14.50 3.03
CA TYR A 194 14.12 15.22 1.75
C TYR A 194 12.81 15.99 1.54
N ASN A 195 12.92 17.27 1.22
CA ASN A 195 11.80 18.20 1.04
C ASN A 195 10.74 18.19 2.16
N GLY A 196 11.10 17.78 3.39
CA GLY A 196 10.14 17.72 4.49
C GLY A 196 9.03 16.68 4.33
N GLN A 197 9.21 15.65 3.49
CA GLN A 197 8.16 14.69 3.07
C GLN A 197 7.73 13.67 4.15
N ILE A 198 7.59 14.09 5.41
CA ILE A 198 7.19 13.21 6.53
C ILE A 198 5.82 12.54 6.30
N LYS A 199 4.90 13.22 5.61
CA LYS A 199 3.56 12.69 5.30
C LYS A 199 3.63 11.48 4.35
N GLN A 200 4.54 11.51 3.39
CA GLN A 200 4.71 10.45 2.40
C GLN A 200 5.67 9.36 2.87
N PHE A 201 6.51 9.66 3.87
CA PHE A 201 7.55 8.74 4.34
C PHE A 201 6.99 7.39 4.79
N VAL A 202 5.89 7.37 5.56
CA VAL A 202 5.27 6.12 6.02
C VAL A 202 4.80 5.27 4.85
N THR A 203 4.11 5.88 3.88
CA THR A 203 3.63 5.19 2.68
C THR A 203 4.78 4.66 1.83
N ILE A 204 5.86 5.42 1.67
CA ILE A 204 7.03 4.99 0.89
C ILE A 204 7.74 3.81 1.58
N LEU A 205 7.87 3.85 2.91
CA LEU A 205 8.37 2.71 3.66
C LEU A 205 7.48 1.47 3.48
N GLU A 206 6.16 1.62 3.50
CA GLU A 206 5.24 0.50 3.28
C GLU A 206 5.32 -0.07 1.87
N ASN A 207 5.46 0.78 0.85
CA ASN A 207 5.64 0.33 -0.53
C ASN A 207 6.97 -0.42 -0.71
N SER A 208 8.00 -0.07 0.07
CA SER A 208 9.28 -0.81 0.11
C SER A 208 9.22 -2.10 0.92
N LEU A 209 8.10 -2.39 1.59
CA LEU A 209 7.89 -3.59 2.41
C LEU A 209 7.19 -4.73 1.68
N GLU A 210 7.00 -4.63 0.37
CA GLU A 210 6.39 -5.74 -0.31
C GLU A 210 7.31 -6.98 -0.23
N MET A 211 6.70 -8.06 0.30
CA MET A 211 7.15 -9.47 0.27
C MET A 211 7.99 -9.97 1.44
N ARG A 212 7.30 -10.22 2.56
CA ARG A 212 7.84 -10.98 3.68
C ARG A 212 8.36 -12.35 3.20
N HIS A 213 9.68 -12.52 3.38
CA HIS A 213 10.45 -13.78 3.42
C HIS A 213 11.01 -14.30 2.09
N ALA A 214 11.95 -13.54 1.50
CA ALA A 214 12.81 -14.03 0.42
C ALA A 214 13.68 -15.24 0.85
N ALA A 215 14.03 -15.37 2.13
CA ALA A 215 15.05 -16.33 2.56
C ALA A 215 14.54 -17.70 3.07
N LYS A 216 13.22 -17.92 3.26
CA LYS A 216 12.72 -19.11 4.02
C LYS A 216 11.78 -20.07 3.30
N HIS A 217 11.28 -19.77 2.10
CA HIS A 217 10.32 -20.66 1.41
C HIS A 217 10.74 -20.91 -0.04
N GLN A 218 11.29 -22.11 -0.32
CA GLN A 218 11.70 -22.56 -1.66
C GLN A 218 10.53 -22.71 -2.66
N SER A 219 9.28 -22.72 -2.19
CA SER A 219 8.08 -22.93 -3.01
C SER A 219 7.38 -21.64 -3.46
N ARG A 220 8.05 -20.49 -3.33
CA ARG A 220 7.44 -19.20 -3.64
C ARG A 220 7.20 -19.05 -5.16
N PRO A 221 6.01 -18.60 -5.59
CA PRO A 221 5.80 -18.17 -6.97
C PRO A 221 6.75 -17.03 -7.35
N LEU A 222 7.32 -17.11 -8.55
CA LEU A 222 8.13 -16.03 -9.13
C LEU A 222 7.31 -14.75 -9.21
N LYS A 223 7.99 -13.63 -9.03
CA LYS A 223 7.40 -12.32 -9.33
C LYS A 223 7.55 -11.94 -10.77
N ASP A 224 6.57 -11.21 -11.25
CA ASP A 224 6.70 -10.53 -12.52
C ASP A 224 7.80 -9.47 -12.45
N ASP A 225 8.47 -9.26 -13.58
CA ASP A 225 9.65 -8.41 -13.66
C ASP A 225 9.34 -6.95 -13.29
N ARG A 226 8.12 -6.49 -13.61
CA ARG A 226 7.65 -5.14 -13.26
C ARG A 226 7.59 -4.96 -11.74
N ASN A 227 7.12 -5.97 -11.01
CA ASN A 227 7.08 -5.95 -9.56
C ASN A 227 8.49 -5.87 -8.95
N ILE A 228 9.45 -6.66 -9.46
CA ILE A 228 10.85 -6.57 -9.02
C ILE A 228 11.41 -5.15 -9.20
N LEU A 229 11.21 -4.55 -10.38
CA LEU A 229 11.64 -3.17 -10.66
C LEU A 229 10.94 -2.14 -9.76
N GLN A 230 9.65 -2.34 -9.45
CA GLN A 230 8.91 -1.46 -8.54
C GLN A 230 9.48 -1.48 -7.11
N LEU A 231 9.98 -2.62 -6.64
CA LEU A 231 10.59 -2.73 -5.32
C LEU A 231 11.92 -1.99 -5.25
N VAL A 232 12.76 -2.17 -6.26
CA VAL A 232 14.02 -1.43 -6.37
C VAL A 232 13.71 0.07 -6.42
N SER A 233 12.72 0.48 -7.23
CA SER A 233 12.26 1.86 -7.30
C SER A 233 11.75 2.40 -5.95
N ALA A 234 10.98 1.62 -5.20
CA ALA A 234 10.53 1.99 -3.86
C ALA A 234 11.72 2.16 -2.90
N GLY A 235 12.73 1.29 -2.99
CA GLY A 235 13.99 1.42 -2.25
C GLY A 235 14.74 2.72 -2.57
N ILE A 236 14.85 3.09 -3.85
CA ILE A 236 15.45 4.37 -4.27
C ILE A 236 14.73 5.54 -3.59
N GLN A 237 13.39 5.50 -3.52
CA GLN A 237 12.59 6.55 -2.90
C GLN A 237 12.81 6.63 -1.39
N VAL A 238 13.02 5.51 -0.71
CA VAL A 238 13.42 5.48 0.70
C VAL A 238 14.78 6.16 0.89
N ALA A 239 15.80 5.74 0.13
CA ALA A 239 17.15 6.31 0.19
C ALA A 239 17.13 7.82 -0.06
N LYS A 240 16.37 8.26 -1.05
CA LYS A 240 16.13 9.67 -1.36
C LYS A 240 15.53 10.43 -0.18
N ILE A 241 14.47 9.90 0.45
CA ILE A 241 13.84 10.56 1.60
C ILE A 241 14.79 10.66 2.79
N LEU A 242 15.60 9.63 3.03
CA LEU A 242 16.61 9.63 4.09
C LEU A 242 17.85 10.48 3.77
N LYS A 243 17.92 11.07 2.56
CA LYS A 243 19.03 11.87 2.05
C LYS A 243 20.36 11.12 1.99
N ASP A 244 20.31 9.83 1.67
CA ASP A 244 21.49 9.01 1.45
C ASP A 244 21.78 8.90 -0.05
N ALA A 245 22.67 9.76 -0.54
CA ALA A 245 23.06 9.81 -1.94
C ALA A 245 23.74 8.50 -2.38
N ALA A 246 24.63 7.94 -1.56
CA ALA A 246 25.34 6.71 -1.90
C ALA A 246 24.39 5.51 -2.01
N ALA A 247 23.37 5.43 -1.15
CA ALA A 247 22.34 4.40 -1.28
C ALA A 247 21.45 4.60 -2.50
N MET A 248 21.09 5.84 -2.79
CA MET A 248 20.28 6.17 -3.96
C MET A 248 21.00 5.78 -5.25
N ASP A 249 22.27 6.16 -5.40
CA ASP A 249 23.08 5.85 -6.58
C ASP A 249 23.29 4.34 -6.76
N TYR A 250 23.54 3.61 -5.68
CA TYR A 250 23.67 2.16 -5.71
C TYR A 250 22.38 1.47 -6.18
N LEU A 251 21.24 1.88 -5.62
CA LEU A 251 19.94 1.28 -5.97
C LEU A 251 19.50 1.65 -7.38
N ASP A 252 19.88 2.82 -7.88
CA ASP A 252 19.66 3.22 -9.28
C ASP A 252 20.47 2.34 -10.25
N GLN A 253 21.74 2.08 -9.95
CA GLN A 253 22.56 1.13 -10.71
C GLN A 253 21.98 -0.29 -10.66
N LEU A 254 21.50 -0.72 -9.49
CA LEU A 254 20.83 -2.01 -9.33
C LEU A 254 19.56 -2.09 -10.18
N TYR A 255 18.76 -1.02 -10.24
CA TYR A 255 17.58 -0.95 -11.10
C TYR A 255 17.96 -1.15 -12.57
N VAL A 256 18.90 -0.36 -13.07
CA VAL A 256 19.34 -0.40 -14.48
C VAL A 256 19.90 -1.78 -14.84
N SER A 257 20.75 -2.35 -13.98
CA SER A 257 21.32 -3.68 -14.22
C SER A 257 20.26 -4.79 -14.23
N THR A 258 19.28 -4.71 -13.35
CA THR A 258 18.17 -5.67 -13.27
C THR A 258 17.29 -5.56 -14.52
N GLU A 259 16.97 -4.35 -14.97
CA GLU A 259 16.22 -4.10 -16.20
C GLU A 259 16.95 -4.65 -17.44
N GLN A 260 18.26 -4.44 -17.55
CA GLN A 260 19.06 -5.02 -18.63
C GLN A 260 19.02 -6.55 -18.60
N GLN A 261 19.17 -7.16 -17.42
CA GLN A 261 19.12 -8.61 -17.25
C GLN A 261 17.78 -9.19 -17.66
N ILE A 262 16.67 -8.52 -17.33
CA ILE A 262 15.31 -8.88 -17.78
C ILE A 262 15.24 -8.86 -19.32
N GLN A 263 15.74 -7.79 -19.95
CA GLN A 263 15.70 -7.64 -21.42
C GLN A 263 16.52 -8.74 -22.11
N ASP A 264 17.71 -9.05 -21.60
CA ASP A 264 18.58 -10.10 -22.14
C ASP A 264 17.92 -11.49 -22.04
N ARG A 265 17.27 -11.79 -20.91
CA ARG A 265 16.52 -13.04 -20.68
C ARG A 265 15.30 -13.15 -21.61
N ALA A 266 14.58 -12.06 -21.81
CA ALA A 266 13.44 -11.99 -22.71
C ALA A 266 13.87 -12.22 -24.18
N ALA A 267 14.96 -11.57 -24.61
CA ALA A 267 15.52 -11.73 -25.95
C ALA A 267 16.01 -13.16 -26.20
N ALA A 268 16.72 -13.75 -25.24
CA ALA A 268 17.19 -15.13 -25.31
C ALA A 268 16.03 -16.14 -25.39
N SER A 269 14.96 -15.90 -24.64
CA SER A 269 13.75 -16.74 -24.70
C SER A 269 13.06 -16.63 -26.06
N ALA A 270 12.87 -15.41 -26.58
CA ALA A 270 12.28 -15.19 -27.90
C ALA A 270 13.09 -15.82 -29.04
N ALA A 271 14.43 -15.82 -28.94
CA ALA A 271 15.31 -16.46 -29.92
C ALA A 271 15.23 -18.00 -29.91
N ARG A 272 14.91 -18.62 -28.77
CA ARG A 272 14.74 -20.08 -28.67
C ARG A 272 13.44 -20.59 -29.29
N PHE A 273 12.46 -19.73 -29.44
CA PHE A 273 11.16 -20.05 -30.03
C PHE A 273 11.03 -19.61 -31.50
N ARG A 274 12.14 -19.19 -32.13
CA ARG A 274 12.27 -18.96 -33.58
C ARG A 274 13.05 -20.10 -34.21
#